data_AF-A0A1W9X854-F1
#
_entry.id   AF-A0A1W9X854-F1
#
_cell.length_a   1.000
_cell.length_b   1.000
_cell.length_c   1.000
_cell.angle_alpha   90.00
_cell.angle_beta   90.00
_cell.angle_gamma   90.00
#
_symmetry.space_group_name_H-M   'P 1'
#
loop_
_entity.id
_entity.type
_entity.pdbx_description
1 polymer ?
#
loop_
_entity_poly.entity_id
_entity_poly.type
_entity_poly.pdbx_seq_one_letter_code
_entity_poly.pdbx_strand_id
1 'polypeptide(L)'
;MTNTTEDIKRQLDQEYGCFYRFYEVDAYLDVTECLNQSEVGLKILSFCMECDLRQVHQKKLTRLLQSLINHAEIQDERSVLYEPMGIFIINKTTTSSSVIKIAKDNDPVDDYRQLAQRFDWQKVFSSLYNGHLQKTPPTIRLL
;
A
#
# COMPACT_ATOMS: atom_id res chain seq x y z
N MET A 1 12.82 -8.92 1.09
CA MET A 1 12.22 -9.37 2.36
C MET A 1 10.88 -8.68 2.45
N THR A 2 9.80 -9.38 2.16
CA THR A 2 8.43 -8.85 2.29
C THR A 2 7.99 -9.08 3.73
N ASN A 3 7.94 -8.03 4.54
CA ASN A 3 7.33 -8.10 5.87
C ASN A 3 5.82 -8.19 5.68
N THR A 4 5.22 -9.30 6.10
CA THR A 4 3.77 -9.40 6.20
C THR A 4 3.27 -8.68 7.45
N THR A 5 1.97 -8.39 7.51
CA THR A 5 1.32 -7.85 8.72
C THR A 5 1.65 -8.69 9.96
N GLU A 6 1.70 -10.01 9.82
CA GLU A 6 2.03 -10.92 10.92
C GLU A 6 3.50 -10.83 11.34
N ASP A 7 4.41 -10.54 10.41
CA ASP A 7 5.81 -10.30 10.75
C ASP A 7 5.96 -9.01 11.57
N ILE A 8 5.22 -7.96 11.21
CA ILE A 8 5.23 -6.69 11.94
C ILE A 8 4.62 -6.87 13.34
N LYS A 9 3.48 -7.57 13.47
CA LYS A 9 2.88 -7.90 14.78
C LYS A 9 3.89 -8.62 15.67
N ARG A 10 4.50 -9.69 15.14
CA ARG A 10 5.50 -10.48 15.86
C ARG A 10 6.66 -9.63 16.34
N GLN A 11 7.18 -8.74 15.50
CA GLN A 11 8.25 -7.81 15.88
C GLN A 11 7.82 -6.86 16.99
N LEU A 12 6.64 -6.23 16.86
CA LEU A 12 6.14 -5.28 17.86
C LEU A 12 5.88 -5.95 19.23
N ASP A 13 5.36 -7.18 19.22
CA ASP A 13 5.04 -7.95 20.42
C ASP A 13 6.30 -8.51 21.08
N GLN A 14 7.21 -9.12 20.31
CA GLN A 14 8.33 -9.91 20.85
C GLN A 14 9.63 -9.11 20.97
N GLU A 15 9.95 -8.25 20.00
CA GLU A 15 11.23 -7.55 19.96
C GLU A 15 11.16 -6.21 20.69
N TYR A 16 10.03 -5.51 20.58
CA TYR A 16 9.90 -4.14 21.08
C TYR A 16 8.97 -4.00 22.30
N GLY A 17 8.16 -5.03 22.62
CA GLY A 17 7.20 -4.99 23.74
C GLY A 17 6.28 -3.76 23.69
N CYS A 18 5.93 -3.29 22.48
CA CYS A 18 5.24 -2.02 22.28
C CYS A 18 3.72 -2.22 22.28
N PHE A 19 3.00 -1.34 22.99
CA PHE A 19 1.55 -1.27 22.85
C PHE A 19 1.17 -0.58 21.54
N TYR A 20 0.45 -1.29 20.67
CA TYR A 20 -0.09 -0.75 19.42
C TYR A 20 -1.59 -1.03 19.28
N ARG A 21 -2.24 -0.25 18.42
CA ARG A 21 -3.55 -0.59 17.86
C ARG A 21 -3.35 -0.99 16.40
N PHE A 22 -4.01 -2.06 15.99
CA PHE A 22 -4.00 -2.54 14.62
C PHE A 22 -5.36 -2.32 13.98
N TYR A 23 -5.35 -1.82 12.75
CA TYR A 23 -6.52 -1.67 11.90
C TYR A 23 -6.21 -2.30 10.55
N GLU A 24 -7.11 -3.15 10.06
CA GLU A 24 -7.09 -3.62 8.69
C GLU A 24 -8.04 -2.75 7.87
N VAL A 25 -7.55 -2.25 6.75
CA VAL A 25 -8.32 -1.39 5.85
C VAL A 25 -8.46 -2.11 4.52
N ASP A 26 -9.73 -2.32 4.11
CA ASP A 26 -10.05 -2.81 2.79
C ASP A 26 -9.49 -1.83 1.74
N ALA A 27 -8.60 -2.33 0.90
CA ALA A 27 -7.94 -1.55 -0.12
C ALA A 27 -7.89 -2.32 -1.43
N TYR A 28 -7.94 -1.54 -2.52
CA TYR A 28 -8.07 -2.06 -3.86
C TYR A 28 -7.11 -1.32 -4.77
N LEU A 29 -6.29 -2.06 -5.52
CA LEU A 29 -5.41 -1.53 -6.54
C LEU A 29 -6.11 -1.59 -7.89
N ASP A 30 -6.30 -0.45 -8.55
CA ASP A 30 -6.85 -0.41 -9.92
C ASP A 30 -5.79 -0.90 -10.91
N VAL A 31 -6.06 -2.04 -11.55
CA VAL A 31 -5.18 -2.69 -12.53
C VAL A 31 -5.76 -2.67 -13.94
N THR A 32 -6.76 -1.83 -14.19
CA THR A 32 -7.44 -1.73 -15.49
C THR A 32 -6.44 -1.43 -16.62
N GLU A 33 -5.56 -0.45 -16.42
CA GLU A 33 -4.52 -0.09 -17.39
C GLU A 33 -3.51 -1.23 -17.61
N CYS A 34 -3.20 -1.99 -16.56
CA CYS A 34 -2.31 -3.15 -16.62
C CYS A 34 -2.88 -4.25 -17.51
N LEU A 35 -4.18 -4.54 -17.38
CA LEU A 35 -4.88 -5.54 -18.20
C LEU A 35 -5.09 -5.08 -19.65
N ASN A 36 -5.34 -3.78 -19.85
CA ASN A 36 -5.40 -3.17 -21.17
C ASN A 36 -4.04 -3.08 -21.86
N GLN A 37 -2.95 -3.41 -21.16
CA GLN A 37 -1.58 -3.33 -21.67
C GLN A 37 -1.24 -1.95 -22.22
N SER A 38 -1.81 -0.89 -21.64
CA SER A 38 -1.47 0.47 -22.00
C SER A 38 -0.01 0.76 -21.64
N GLU A 39 0.57 1.83 -22.19
CA GLU A 39 1.93 2.24 -21.83
C GLU A 39 2.04 2.51 -20.31
N VAL A 40 0.98 3.06 -19.70
CA VAL A 40 0.89 3.32 -18.27
C VAL A 40 0.82 2.00 -17.49
N GLY A 41 -0.06 1.08 -17.89
CA GLY A 41 -0.19 -0.22 -17.25
C GLY A 41 1.10 -1.05 -17.28
N LEU A 42 1.82 -1.02 -18.40
CA LEU A 42 3.12 -1.69 -18.51
C LEU A 42 4.18 -1.04 -17.62
N LYS A 43 4.18 0.28 -17.43
CA LYS A 43 5.08 0.96 -16.48
C LYS A 43 4.78 0.57 -15.03
N ILE A 44 3.49 0.55 -14.65
CA ILE A 44 3.06 0.11 -13.31
C ILE A 44 3.50 -1.32 -13.05
N LEU A 45 3.19 -2.26 -13.97
CA LEU A 45 3.61 -3.65 -13.82
C LEU A 45 5.13 -3.81 -13.80
N SER A 46 5.85 -3.02 -14.60
CA SER A 46 7.32 -3.04 -14.60
C SER A 46 7.91 -2.59 -13.26
N PHE A 47 7.28 -1.59 -12.63
CA PHE A 47 7.62 -1.16 -11.28
C PHE A 47 7.35 -2.27 -10.26
N CYS A 48 6.14 -2.85 -10.25
CA CYS A 48 5.78 -3.90 -9.29
C CYS A 48 6.63 -5.17 -9.43
N MET A 49 7.03 -5.51 -10.66
CA MET A 49 7.87 -6.68 -10.94
C MET A 49 9.38 -6.39 -10.88
N GLU A 50 9.76 -5.14 -10.56
CA GLU A 50 11.15 -4.66 -10.54
C GLU A 50 11.92 -4.99 -11.84
N CYS A 51 11.24 -5.00 -12.99
CA CYS A 51 11.85 -5.29 -14.28
C CYS A 51 11.11 -4.63 -15.46
N ASP A 52 11.82 -4.23 -16.52
CA ASP A 52 11.20 -3.64 -17.70
C ASP A 52 10.47 -4.70 -18.54
N LEU A 53 9.15 -4.76 -18.39
CA LEU A 53 8.32 -5.78 -19.05
C LEU A 53 8.21 -5.60 -20.56
N ARG A 54 8.58 -4.44 -21.11
CA ARG A 54 8.62 -4.20 -22.56
C ARG A 54 9.71 -5.01 -23.26
N GLN A 55 10.72 -5.45 -22.51
CA GLN A 55 11.85 -6.23 -23.00
C GLN A 55 11.68 -7.73 -22.72
N VAL A 56 10.61 -8.11 -22.01
CA VAL A 56 10.35 -9.50 -21.62
C VAL A 56 9.66 -10.24 -22.76
N HIS A 57 10.03 -11.51 -22.95
CA HIS A 57 9.43 -12.37 -23.96
C HIS A 57 7.90 -12.44 -23.78
N GLN A 58 7.15 -12.23 -24.88
CA GLN A 58 5.68 -12.13 -24.86
C GLN A 58 4.99 -13.25 -24.06
N LYS A 59 5.41 -14.51 -24.25
CA LYS A 59 4.90 -15.66 -23.48
C LYS A 59 4.96 -15.50 -21.96
N LYS A 60 6.01 -14.87 -21.41
CA LYS A 60 6.12 -14.59 -19.97
C LYS A 60 5.17 -13.48 -19.56
N LEU A 61 5.11 -12.40 -20.34
CA LEU A 61 4.17 -11.30 -20.13
C LEU A 61 2.72 -11.80 -20.12
N THR A 62 2.33 -12.63 -21.09
CA THR A 62 1.00 -13.25 -21.14
C THR A 62 0.68 -14.07 -19.90
N ARG A 63 1.65 -14.85 -19.37
CA ARG A 63 1.44 -15.63 -18.14
C ARG A 63 1.26 -14.72 -16.92
N LEU A 64 2.02 -13.63 -16.84
CA LEU A 64 1.88 -12.63 -15.78
C LEU A 64 0.49 -11.99 -15.83
N LEU A 65 0.08 -11.50 -17.01
CA LEU A 65 -1.24 -10.90 -17.20
C LEU A 65 -2.36 -11.88 -16.90
N GLN A 66 -2.25 -13.14 -17.31
CA GLN A 66 -3.23 -14.17 -16.96
C GLN A 66 -3.32 -14.38 -15.45
N SER A 67 -2.18 -14.39 -14.76
CA SER A 67 -2.16 -14.47 -13.30
C SER A 67 -2.85 -13.26 -12.68
N LEU A 68 -2.63 -12.06 -13.23
CA LEU A 68 -3.27 -10.83 -12.77
C LEU A 68 -4.78 -10.88 -12.94
N ILE A 69 -5.26 -11.31 -14.12
CA ILE A 69 -6.70 -11.50 -14.41
C ILE A 69 -7.34 -12.46 -13.42
N ASN A 70 -6.66 -13.57 -13.11
CA ASN A 70 -7.22 -14.59 -12.21
C ASN A 70 -7.41 -14.11 -10.76
N HIS A 71 -6.73 -13.03 -10.36
CA HIS A 71 -6.83 -12.46 -9.01
C HIS A 71 -7.56 -11.11 -8.99
N ALA A 72 -7.78 -10.49 -10.16
CA ALA A 72 -8.51 -9.25 -10.26
C ALA A 72 -10.02 -9.51 -10.18
N GLU A 73 -10.70 -8.71 -9.37
CA GLU A 73 -12.14 -8.58 -9.40
C GLU A 73 -12.53 -7.60 -10.51
N ILE A 74 -13.46 -8.01 -11.37
CA ILE A 74 -13.99 -7.15 -12.42
C ILE A 74 -15.26 -6.49 -11.88
N GLN A 75 -15.21 -5.16 -11.73
CA GLN A 75 -16.31 -4.34 -11.25
C GLN A 75 -16.62 -3.26 -12.30
N ASP A 76 -17.75 -3.41 -12.99
CA ASP A 76 -18.17 -2.57 -14.12
C ASP A 76 -17.09 -2.47 -15.22
N GLU A 77 -16.52 -1.28 -15.44
CA GLU A 77 -15.45 -1.00 -16.40
C GLU A 77 -14.05 -1.05 -15.78
N ARG A 78 -13.93 -1.44 -14.51
CA ARG A 78 -12.65 -1.50 -13.79
C ARG A 78 -12.27 -2.92 -13.42
N SER A 79 -10.98 -3.15 -13.36
CA SER A 79 -10.39 -4.36 -12.80
C SER A 79 -9.56 -3.97 -11.60
N VAL A 80 -9.87 -4.55 -10.44
CA VAL A 80 -9.23 -4.21 -9.17
C VAL A 80 -8.65 -5.44 -8.49
N LEU A 81 -7.47 -5.31 -7.89
CA LEU A 81 -6.93 -6.32 -6.98
C LEU A 81 -7.29 -5.95 -5.56
N TYR A 82 -7.82 -6.90 -4.80
CA TYR A 82 -7.94 -6.74 -3.35
C TYR A 82 -6.57 -6.86 -2.69
N GLU A 83 -6.10 -5.77 -2.08
CA GLU A 83 -4.80 -5.65 -1.44
C GLU A 83 -4.97 -4.91 -0.11
N PRO A 84 -5.42 -5.60 0.95
CA PRO A 84 -5.73 -4.95 2.23
C PRO A 84 -4.47 -4.37 2.87
N MET A 85 -4.65 -3.20 3.50
CA MET A 85 -3.57 -2.50 4.18
C MET A 85 -3.67 -2.68 5.70
N GLY A 86 -2.57 -3.09 6.32
CA GLY A 86 -2.42 -3.13 7.77
C GLY A 86 -1.86 -1.83 8.33
N ILE A 87 -2.61 -1.17 9.22
CA ILE A 87 -2.21 0.08 9.87
C ILE A 87 -1.93 -0.17 11.35
N PHE A 88 -0.70 0.14 11.75
CA PHE A 88 -0.24 0.03 13.14
C PHE A 88 -0.08 1.42 13.74
N ILE A 89 -0.89 1.73 14.75
CA ILE A 89 -0.75 2.96 15.55
C ILE A 89 -0.01 2.61 16.83
N ILE A 90 1.27 2.97 16.88
CA ILE A 90 2.13 2.73 18.04
C ILE A 90 1.91 3.87 19.04
N ASN A 91 1.49 3.53 20.26
CA ASN A 91 1.34 4.52 21.34
C ASN A 91 2.73 4.84 21.91
N LYS A 92 3.50 5.68 21.23
CA LYS A 92 4.81 6.11 21.76
C LYS A 92 4.64 7.18 22.83
N THR A 93 5.07 6.88 24.04
CA THR A 93 5.71 7.87 24.91
C THR A 93 7.05 8.25 24.27
N THR A 94 7.09 9.41 23.60
CA THR A 94 8.29 10.20 23.20
C THR A 94 9.60 9.43 23.01
N THR A 95 9.93 9.06 21.77
CA THR A 95 11.32 8.89 21.35
C THR A 95 11.52 9.49 19.97
N SER A 96 12.28 10.57 19.94
CA SER A 96 12.70 11.35 18.78
C SER A 96 13.37 10.44 17.74
N SER A 97 12.78 10.27 16.56
CA SER A 97 13.47 9.60 15.45
C SER A 97 14.39 10.61 14.78
N SER A 98 15.70 10.32 14.75
CA SER A 98 16.64 11.07 13.92
C SER A 98 16.25 10.94 12.44
N VAL A 99 16.23 12.07 11.75
CA VAL A 99 16.01 12.18 10.30
C VAL A 99 17.29 11.71 9.61
N ILE A 100 17.19 10.72 8.73
CA ILE A 100 18.31 10.31 7.87
C ILE A 100 17.94 10.73 6.44
N LYS A 101 18.30 11.97 6.05
CA LYS A 101 18.21 12.40 4.65
C LYS A 101 19.46 11.91 3.91
N ILE A 102 19.28 11.12 2.87
CA ILE A 102 20.37 10.65 2.03
C ILE A 102 20.84 11.84 1.18
N ALA A 103 22.14 12.15 1.16
CA ALA A 103 22.71 13.37 0.56
C ALA A 103 22.44 13.58 -0.95
N LYS A 104 21.85 12.60 -1.64
CA LYS A 104 21.48 12.66 -3.07
C LYS A 104 19.98 12.74 -3.31
N ASP A 105 19.18 12.85 -2.25
CA ASP A 105 17.74 12.96 -2.34
C ASP A 105 17.32 14.40 -2.62
N ASN A 106 16.83 14.64 -3.84
CA ASN A 106 16.30 15.92 -4.29
C ASN A 106 14.80 16.09 -3.94
N ASP A 107 14.21 15.16 -3.20
CA ASP A 107 12.84 15.31 -2.72
C ASP A 107 12.71 16.59 -1.86
N PRO A 108 11.72 17.46 -2.15
CA PRO A 108 11.44 18.65 -1.34
C PRO A 108 11.01 18.31 0.09
N VAL A 109 10.62 17.07 0.36
CA VAL A 109 10.25 16.58 1.68
C VAL A 109 11.43 15.85 2.30
N ASP A 110 12.06 16.49 3.29
CA ASP A 110 13.20 15.91 4.02
C ASP A 110 12.84 14.64 4.81
N ASP A 111 11.60 14.56 5.28
CA ASP A 111 11.11 13.40 6.03
C ASP A 111 9.58 13.31 5.98
N TYR A 112 9.05 12.41 5.15
CA TYR A 112 7.61 12.13 5.08
C TYR A 112 7.03 11.69 6.43
N ARG A 113 7.84 11.16 7.36
CA ARG A 113 7.39 10.81 8.71
C ARG A 113 7.03 12.06 9.52
N GLN A 114 7.73 13.18 9.32
CA GLN A 114 7.37 14.44 9.98
C GLN A 114 6.06 15.03 9.46
N LEU A 115 5.83 14.93 8.15
CA LEU A 115 4.54 15.32 7.57
C LEU A 115 3.41 14.44 8.13
N ALA A 116 3.62 13.12 8.17
CA ALA A 116 2.67 12.19 8.73
C ALA A 116 2.40 12.45 10.22
N GLN A 117 3.42 12.80 11.03
CA GLN A 117 3.23 13.11 12.46
C GLN A 117 2.37 14.35 12.72
N ARG A 118 2.33 15.31 11.78
CA ARG A 118 1.50 16.52 11.90
C ARG A 118 0.03 16.26 11.55
N PHE A 119 -0.28 15.09 10.99
CA PHE A 119 -1.61 14.74 10.55
C PHE A 119 -2.34 13.92 11.63
N ASP A 120 -3.57 14.28 11.94
CA ASP A 120 -4.39 13.59 12.94
C ASP A 120 -5.01 12.30 12.35
N TRP A 121 -4.16 11.28 12.25
CA TRP A 121 -4.55 9.96 11.76
C TRP A 121 -5.62 9.31 12.63
N GLN A 122 -5.57 9.54 13.95
CA GLN A 122 -6.55 8.96 14.86
C GLN A 122 -7.96 9.47 14.53
N LYS A 123 -8.13 10.78 14.30
CA LYS A 123 -9.42 11.36 13.89
C LYS A 123 -9.90 10.80 12.55
N VAL A 124 -9.03 10.69 11.56
CA VAL A 124 -9.38 10.15 10.24
C VAL A 124 -9.85 8.70 10.37
N PHE A 125 -9.06 7.83 10.98
CA PHE A 125 -9.43 6.41 11.11
C PHE A 125 -10.62 6.18 12.03
N SER A 126 -10.77 6.97 13.10
CA SER A 126 -11.96 6.90 13.97
C SER A 126 -13.24 7.31 13.23
N SER A 127 -13.16 8.29 12.31
CA SER A 127 -14.31 8.70 11.50
C SER A 127 -14.74 7.64 10.47
N LEU A 128 -13.78 6.92 9.90
CA LEU A 128 -14.05 5.82 8.96
C LEU A 128 -14.73 4.64 9.69
N TYR A 129 -14.29 4.32 10.91
CA TYR A 129 -14.88 3.24 11.72
C TYR A 129 -16.25 3.59 12.32
N ASN A 130 -16.47 4.83 12.76
CA ASN A 130 -17.78 5.25 13.26
C ASN A 130 -18.81 5.42 12.12
N GLY A 131 -18.36 5.55 10.87
CA GLY A 131 -19.20 5.56 9.67
C GLY A 131 -19.57 4.17 9.13
N HIS A 132 -18.96 3.08 9.61
CA HIS A 132 -19.15 1.71 9.10
C HIS A 132 -20.51 1.05 9.45
N LEU A 133 -21.51 1.84 9.85
CA LEU A 133 -22.93 1.47 9.73
C LEU A 133 -23.55 1.90 8.38
N GLN A 134 -22.78 2.49 7.46
CA GLN A 134 -23.23 2.78 6.10
C GLN A 134 -22.48 1.94 5.06
N LYS A 135 -23.26 1.33 4.16
CA LYS A 135 -22.99 0.15 3.33
C LYS A 135 -22.00 0.33 2.16
N THR A 136 -21.02 1.23 2.25
CA THR A 136 -20.01 1.38 1.19
C THR A 136 -18.65 1.72 1.79
N PRO A 137 -17.61 0.89 1.58
CA PRO A 137 -16.28 1.15 2.08
C PRO A 137 -15.67 2.36 1.36
N PRO A 138 -14.98 3.25 2.09
CA PRO A 138 -14.27 4.38 1.49
C PRO A 138 -13.06 3.87 0.70
N THR A 139 -13.12 3.96 -0.62
CA THR A 139 -11.99 3.66 -1.51
C THR A 139 -10.87 4.68 -1.30
N ILE A 140 -9.76 4.26 -0.69
CA ILE A 140 -8.52 5.04 -0.70
C ILE A 140 -7.87 4.81 -2.07
N ARG A 141 -7.88 5.83 -2.93
CA ARG A 141 -7.14 5.81 -4.20
C ARG A 141 -5.67 6.12 -3.91
N LEU A 142 -4.82 5.12 -4.06
CA LEU A 142 -3.39 5.32 -4.17
C LEU A 142 -3.08 5.52 -5.67
N LEU A 143 -2.44 6.63 -6.00
CA LEU A 143 -1.99 6.99 -7.36
C LEU A 143 -0.71 6.26 -7.73
#